data_AF-A0AB35YQ67-F1
#
_entry.id   AF-A0AB35YQ67-F1
#
_cell.length_a   1.000
_cell.length_b   1.000
_cell.length_c   1.000
_cell.angle_alpha   90.00
_cell.angle_beta   90.00
_cell.angle_gamma   90.00
#
_symmetry.space_group_name_H-M   'P 1'
#
loop_
_entity.id
_entity.type
_entity.pdbx_description
1 polymer ?
#
loop_
_entity_poly.entity_id
_entity_poly.type
_entity_poly.pdbx_seq_one_letter_code
_entity_poly.pdbx_strand_id
1 'polypeptide(L)'
;MKTNATPWNKAELKAYILMLCAKADNLETYEEIALIKTKTSEEIFAKMYNEFQNDNEDESIEKIEDAFEHHQYSELELCELKNEIQQLFAADRKIPMSESNLGRILENIIY
;
A
#
# COMPACT_ATOMS: atom_id res chain seq x y z
N MET A 1 -22.79 10.55 -3.68
CA MET A 1 -22.70 10.38 -2.22
C MET A 1 -22.94 8.93 -1.85
N LYS A 2 -21.87 8.14 -1.87
CA LYS A 2 -21.74 6.87 -1.17
C LYS A 2 -20.27 6.79 -0.78
N THR A 3 -19.89 7.51 0.27
CA THR A 3 -18.60 7.30 0.91
C THR A 3 -18.72 5.96 1.62
N ASN A 4 -18.43 4.89 0.89
CA ASN A 4 -18.26 3.56 1.43
C ASN A 4 -16.95 3.57 2.22
N ALA A 5 -16.97 4.24 3.38
CA ALA A 5 -15.85 4.28 4.32
C ALA A 5 -15.29 2.86 4.42
N THR A 6 -14.08 2.68 3.91
CA THR A 6 -13.49 1.34 3.88
C THR A 6 -13.24 0.93 5.33
N PRO A 7 -13.83 -0.18 5.83
CA PRO A 7 -13.65 -0.61 7.21
C PRO A 7 -12.31 -1.33 7.39
N TRP A 8 -11.26 -0.82 6.74
CA TRP A 8 -9.93 -1.39 6.77
C TRP A 8 -9.26 -1.03 8.08
N ASN A 9 -8.71 -1.99 8.79
CA ASN A 9 -7.81 -1.68 9.88
C ASN A 9 -6.45 -1.21 9.35
N LYS A 10 -5.64 -0.56 10.19
CA LYS A 10 -4.30 -0.10 9.82
C LYS A 10 -3.43 -1.18 9.15
N ALA A 11 -3.58 -2.43 9.60
CA ALA A 11 -2.86 -3.58 9.02
C ALA A 11 -3.37 -3.95 7.61
N GLU A 12 -4.68 -3.83 7.37
CA GLU A 12 -5.31 -4.06 6.06
C GLU A 12 -4.88 -2.96 5.08
N LEU A 13 -5.01 -1.69 5.48
CA LEU A 13 -4.56 -0.54 4.68
C LEU A 13 -3.07 -0.66 4.32
N LYS A 14 -2.22 -0.99 5.30
CA LYS A 14 -0.79 -1.21 5.09
C LYS A 14 -0.52 -2.32 4.08
N ALA A 15 -1.18 -3.47 4.21
CA ALA A 15 -1.02 -4.58 3.26
C ALA A 15 -1.44 -4.17 1.84
N TYR A 16 -2.53 -3.41 1.73
CA TYR A 16 -3.06 -2.90 0.47
C TYR A 16 -2.09 -1.93 -0.22
N ILE A 17 -1.49 -0.99 0.53
CA ILE A 17 -0.47 -0.06 0.01
C ILE A 17 0.76 -0.81 -0.50
N LEU A 18 1.24 -1.81 0.25
CA LEU A 18 2.39 -2.61 -0.17
C LEU A 18 2.10 -3.40 -1.46
N MET A 19 0.89 -3.93 -1.63
CA MET A 19 0.47 -4.58 -2.89
C MET A 19 0.40 -3.59 -4.05
N LEU A 20 -0.14 -2.38 -3.81
CA LEU A 20 -0.17 -1.33 -4.82
C LEU A 20 1.26 -0.96 -5.26
N CYS A 21 2.20 -0.85 -4.32
CA CYS A 21 3.62 -0.64 -4.65
C CYS A 21 4.21 -1.76 -5.51
N ALA A 22 3.97 -3.03 -5.17
CA ALA A 22 4.45 -4.17 -5.96
C ALA A 22 3.84 -4.21 -7.37
N LYS A 23 2.56 -3.83 -7.51
CA LYS A 23 1.91 -3.74 -8.83
C LYS A 23 2.41 -2.55 -9.66
N ALA A 24 2.75 -1.43 -9.01
CA ALA A 24 3.15 -0.20 -9.68
C ALA A 24 4.43 -0.38 -10.53
N ASP A 25 5.36 -1.23 -10.09
CA ASP A 25 6.55 -1.56 -10.86
C ASP A 25 6.26 -2.49 -12.06
N ASN A 26 4.99 -2.92 -12.24
CA ASN A 26 4.52 -3.88 -13.26
C ASN A 26 5.28 -5.22 -13.27
N LEU A 27 6.04 -5.48 -12.21
CA LEU A 27 6.90 -6.64 -12.01
C LEU A 27 6.61 -7.23 -10.65
N GLU A 28 5.39 -7.73 -10.42
CA GLU A 28 5.08 -8.48 -9.19
C GLU A 28 6.00 -9.72 -9.12
N THR A 29 7.09 -9.64 -8.35
CA THR A 29 7.98 -10.77 -8.13
C THR A 29 7.48 -11.64 -6.99
N TYR A 30 7.83 -12.93 -7.05
CA TYR A 30 7.53 -13.85 -5.96
C TYR A 30 8.14 -13.37 -4.62
N GLU A 31 9.30 -12.71 -4.69
CA GLU A 31 9.98 -12.15 -3.52
C GLU A 31 9.17 -11.03 -2.89
N GLU A 32 8.60 -10.10 -3.67
CA GLU A 32 7.72 -9.04 -3.15
C GLU A 32 6.47 -9.63 -2.48
N ILE A 33 5.77 -10.53 -3.15
CA ILE A 33 4.57 -11.18 -2.58
C ILE A 33 4.91 -11.91 -1.29
N ALA A 34 6.05 -12.62 -1.25
CA ALA A 34 6.52 -13.29 -0.04
C ALA A 34 6.86 -12.28 1.06
N LEU A 35 7.51 -11.17 0.74
CA LEU A 35 7.87 -10.11 1.68
C LEU A 35 6.61 -9.46 2.28
N ILE A 36 5.62 -9.14 1.44
CA ILE A 36 4.32 -8.63 1.89
C ILE A 36 3.69 -9.66 2.83
N LYS A 37 3.60 -10.93 2.46
CA LYS A 37 3.10 -12.01 3.33
C LYS A 37 3.88 -12.21 4.63
N THR A 38 5.14 -11.79 4.72
CA THR A 38 5.88 -11.79 6.01
C THR A 38 5.56 -10.58 6.87
N LYS A 39 5.16 -9.47 6.25
CA LYS A 39 4.83 -8.19 6.89
C LYS A 39 3.35 -8.08 7.28
N THR A 40 2.48 -8.83 6.61
CA THR A 40 1.04 -8.95 6.89
C THR A 40 0.64 -10.41 7.10
N SER A 41 -0.52 -10.65 7.71
CA SER A 41 -1.05 -12.01 7.86
C SER A 41 -1.61 -12.52 6.54
N GLU A 42 -1.50 -13.84 6.29
CA GLU A 42 -2.00 -14.45 5.04
C GLU A 42 -3.50 -14.19 4.83
N GLU A 43 -4.30 -14.17 5.88
CA GLU A 43 -5.74 -13.84 5.81
C GLU A 43 -6.00 -12.41 5.33
N ILE A 44 -5.24 -11.44 5.87
CA ILE A 44 -5.34 -10.03 5.47
C ILE A 44 -4.85 -9.87 4.03
N PHE A 45 -3.72 -10.49 3.70
CA PHE A 45 -3.18 -10.48 2.35
C PHE A 45 -4.20 -11.02 1.34
N ALA A 46 -4.76 -12.20 1.58
CA ALA A 46 -5.71 -12.81 0.65
C ALA A 46 -6.97 -11.95 0.46
N LYS A 47 -7.48 -11.35 1.55
CA LYS A 47 -8.65 -10.46 1.51
C LYS A 47 -8.34 -9.20 0.69
N MET A 48 -7.25 -8.51 1.01
CA MET A 48 -6.84 -7.27 0.35
C MET A 48 -6.46 -7.52 -1.12
N TYR A 49 -5.77 -8.62 -1.41
CA TYR A 49 -5.38 -8.99 -2.78
C TYR A 49 -6.59 -9.28 -3.66
N ASN A 50 -7.65 -9.87 -3.10
CA ASN A 50 -8.89 -10.10 -3.83
C ASN A 50 -9.65 -8.79 -4.12
N GLU A 51 -9.69 -7.85 -3.17
CA GLU A 51 -10.23 -6.49 -3.44
C GLU A 51 -9.37 -5.80 -4.51
N PHE A 52 -8.06 -5.75 -4.28
CA PHE A 52 -7.09 -5.10 -5.16
C PHE A 52 -7.10 -5.62 -6.61
N GLN A 53 -7.35 -6.91 -6.82
CA GLN A 53 -7.49 -7.46 -8.18
C GLN A 53 -8.74 -6.97 -8.92
N ASN A 54 -9.77 -6.53 -8.19
CA ASN A 54 -10.98 -5.94 -8.76
C ASN A 54 -10.89 -4.41 -8.88
N ASP A 55 -10.00 -3.78 -8.13
CA ASP A 55 -9.77 -2.34 -8.14
C ASP A 55 -8.73 -1.92 -9.20
N ASN A 56 -8.91 -0.72 -9.74
CA ASN A 56 -7.92 -0.09 -10.62
C ASN A 56 -6.95 0.79 -9.79
N GLU A 57 -5.89 1.31 -10.41
CA GLU A 57 -4.91 2.17 -9.74
C GLU A 57 -5.57 3.40 -9.08
N ASP A 58 -6.43 4.10 -9.83
CA ASP A 58 -7.19 5.27 -9.33
C ASP A 58 -8.08 4.90 -8.13
N GLU A 59 -8.91 3.85 -8.25
CA GLU A 59 -9.81 3.43 -7.15
C GLU A 59 -9.02 2.97 -5.92
N SER A 60 -7.86 2.34 -6.13
CA SER A 60 -6.97 1.94 -5.04
C SER A 60 -6.42 3.15 -4.29
N ILE A 61 -6.01 4.20 -5.01
CA ILE A 61 -5.53 5.45 -4.43
C ILE A 61 -6.66 6.14 -3.66
N GLU A 62 -7.84 6.31 -4.25
CA GLU A 62 -8.98 6.95 -3.59
C GLU A 62 -9.36 6.22 -2.28
N LYS A 63 -9.33 4.88 -2.25
CA LYS A 63 -9.59 4.10 -1.04
C LYS A 63 -8.50 4.28 0.02
N ILE A 64 -7.24 4.35 -0.40
CA ILE A 64 -6.11 4.61 0.51
C ILE A 64 -6.29 6.00 1.14
N GLU A 65 -6.62 7.01 0.34
CA GLU A 65 -6.89 8.37 0.83
C GLU A 65 -8.06 8.39 1.83
N ASP A 66 -9.20 7.79 1.49
CA ASP A 66 -10.37 7.70 2.38
C ASP A 66 -10.02 6.99 3.70
N ALA A 67 -9.26 5.90 3.63
CA ALA A 67 -8.78 5.20 4.81
C ALA A 67 -7.80 6.05 5.63
N PHE A 68 -6.91 6.84 5.00
CA PHE A 68 -6.03 7.77 5.70
C PHE A 68 -6.79 8.93 6.36
N GLU A 69 -7.83 9.45 5.72
CA GLU A 69 -8.67 10.48 6.31
C GLU A 69 -9.46 9.94 7.53
N HIS A 70 -9.93 8.69 7.43
CA HIS A 70 -10.64 8.02 8.51
C HIS A 70 -9.73 7.60 9.68
N HIS A 71 -8.52 7.12 9.36
CA HIS A 71 -7.54 6.73 10.35
C HIS A 71 -6.60 7.89 10.63
N GLN A 72 -6.73 8.52 11.80
CA GLN A 72 -5.75 9.52 12.23
C GLN A 72 -4.38 8.88 12.45
N TYR A 73 -3.60 8.75 11.38
CA TYR A 73 -2.23 8.26 11.43
C TYR A 73 -1.38 9.30 12.16
N SER A 74 -0.59 8.82 13.13
CA SER A 74 0.43 9.66 13.76
C SER A 74 1.65 9.73 12.85
N GLU A 75 2.44 10.81 12.98
CA GLU A 75 3.70 10.99 12.23
C GLU A 75 4.61 9.76 12.30
N LEU A 76 4.61 9.07 13.45
CA LEU A 76 5.40 7.87 13.68
C LEU A 76 4.91 6.69 12.82
N GLU A 77 3.59 6.47 12.73
CA GLU A 77 3.00 5.40 11.93
C GLU A 77 3.19 5.65 10.43
N LEU A 78 3.11 6.92 9.99
CA LEU A 78 3.44 7.34 8.63
C LEU A 78 4.91 7.07 8.31
N CYS A 79 5.80 7.36 9.26
CA CYS A 79 7.22 7.11 9.12
C CYS A 79 7.52 5.60 9.02
N GLU A 80 6.87 4.77 9.83
CA GLU A 80 7.01 3.31 9.75
C GLU A 80 6.51 2.75 8.42
N LEU A 81 5.33 3.19 7.97
CA LEU A 81 4.79 2.79 6.68
C LEU A 81 5.72 3.19 5.53
N LYS A 82 6.21 4.44 5.52
CA LYS A 82 7.16 4.92 4.52
C LYS A 82 8.43 4.08 4.53
N ASN A 83 8.97 3.76 5.71
CA ASN A 83 10.15 2.94 5.85
C ASN A 83 9.92 1.52 5.29
N GLU A 84 8.76 0.92 5.52
CA GLU A 84 8.45 -0.41 5.00
C GLU A 84 8.25 -0.44 3.49
N ILE A 85 7.61 0.57 2.92
CA ILE A 85 7.53 0.73 1.47
C ILE A 85 8.95 0.89 0.90
N GLN A 86 9.78 1.74 1.50
CA GLN A 86 11.18 1.86 1.11
C GLN A 86 11.95 0.54 1.23
N GLN A 87 11.70 -0.26 2.26
CA GLN A 87 12.30 -1.58 2.39
C GLN A 87 11.84 -2.55 1.29
N LEU A 88 10.57 -2.49 0.88
CA LEU A 88 10.04 -3.30 -0.23
C LEU A 88 10.75 -2.92 -1.55
N PHE A 89 10.78 -1.62 -1.88
CA PHE A 89 11.51 -1.12 -3.05
C PHE A 89 13.02 -1.41 -2.98
N ALA A 90 13.61 -1.37 -1.78
CA ALA A 90 15.04 -1.66 -1.58
C ALA A 90 15.38 -3.15 -1.70
N ALA A 91 14.42 -4.03 -1.38
CA ALA A 91 14.54 -5.47 -1.47
C ALA A 91 14.39 -5.97 -2.92
N ASP A 92 13.47 -5.38 -3.70
CA ASP A 92 13.21 -5.76 -5.10
C ASP A 92 14.22 -5.12 -6.09
N ARG A 93 14.50 -3.83 -5.90
CA ARG A 93 15.36 -2.93 -6.71
C ARG A 93 15.48 -3.19 -8.22
N LYS A 94 14.89 -2.24 -8.95
CA LYS A 94 15.63 -1.39 -9.90
C LYS A 94 15.46 0.13 -9.73
N ILE A 95 14.37 0.62 -9.13
CA ILE A 95 14.04 2.06 -9.08
C ILE A 95 13.78 2.50 -7.62
N PRO A 96 14.30 3.66 -7.16
CA PRO A 96 13.99 4.18 -5.84
C PRO A 96 12.54 4.69 -5.77
N MET A 97 11.88 4.53 -4.61
CA MET A 97 10.49 4.97 -4.37
C MET A 97 10.23 6.42 -4.83
N SER A 98 11.17 7.33 -4.59
CA SER A 98 11.04 8.75 -4.99
C SER A 98 11.01 8.97 -6.51
N GLU A 99 11.51 8.01 -7.30
CA GLU A 99 11.43 8.04 -8.77
C GLU A 99 10.20 7.29 -9.30
N SER A 100 9.53 6.48 -8.48
CA SER A 100 8.27 5.84 -8.84
C SER A 100 7.14 6.87 -8.82
N ASN A 101 6.28 6.83 -9.84
CA ASN A 101 5.05 7.63 -9.88
C ASN A 101 4.21 7.39 -8.62
N LEU A 102 4.17 6.14 -8.15
CA LEU A 102 3.39 5.74 -6.98
C LEU A 102 3.99 6.25 -5.67
N GLY A 103 5.32 6.31 -5.57
CA GLY A 103 5.98 6.90 -4.41
C GLY A 103 5.66 8.38 -4.24
N ARG A 104 5.55 9.13 -5.35
CA ARG A 104 5.16 10.54 -5.33
C ARG A 104 3.69 10.72 -4.93
N ILE A 105 2.80 9.85 -5.40
CA ILE A 105 1.39 9.84 -5.01
C ILE A 105 1.27 9.58 -3.52
N LEU A 106 1.93 8.53 -3.01
CA LEU A 106 1.93 8.21 -1.58
C LEU A 106 2.54 9.33 -0.73
N GLU A 107 3.62 9.98 -1.18
CA GLU A 107 4.17 11.15 -0.49
C GLU A 107 3.18 12.32 -0.45
N ASN A 108 2.36 12.49 -1.48
CA ASN A 108 1.31 13.53 -1.51
C ASN A 108 0.11 13.19 -0.61
N ILE A 109 -0.18 11.90 -0.40
CA ILE A 109 -1.25 11.47 0.52
C ILE A 109 -0.81 11.59 1.98
N ILE A 110 0.49 11.36 2.24
CA ILE A 110 1.08 11.34 3.59
C ILE A 110 1.39 12.76 4.11
N TYR A 111 1.36 13.80 3.26
CA TYR A 111 1.86 15.15 3.56
C TYR A 111 0.83 16.25 3.30
#